data_AF-A0A443S630-F1
#
_entry.id   AF-A0A443S630-F1
#
_cell.length_a   1.000
_cell.length_b   1.000
_cell.length_c   1.000
_cell.angle_alpha   90.00
_cell.angle_beta   90.00
_cell.angle_gamma   90.00
#
_symmetry.space_group_name_H-M   'P 1'
#
loop_
_entity.id
_entity.type
_entity.pdbx_description
1 polymer ?
#
loop_
_entity_poly.entity_id
_entity_poly.type
_entity_poly.pdbx_seq_one_letter_code
_entity_poly.pdbx_strand_id
1 'polypeptide(L)'
;MTIDKVNMNIYTAQMNDTRYSPTATEIEMEGVGENERRERAMSFFEDGHKTVDFIIVNDTKKEEHEKQEEYRQYYEDNLREEGLQLEETENNASRLRYLKIHAPWEVLSRYAEIMKLKMPMKHVENAERVILDEDDPFCKERFTIPYSRDKEYLFNIPEQKEKFFSTSQRALIVDFILRRKHFCPRTDDASAFGINKLVQDGVYCAAYPLHDGKLTEGADPNSPRMNLSTNWASLSMMFRQQPLDEVKSYFGVKVALYYAWLGFYTDMLIPASIVGLICFFYGIIMVSSDVPSQQICNHTFDAFPMCPLCVMPTCKFWNISRSCKYSKMSYVFDNPATVFFAVFMSIWSTVYLEMWKRYSAKITFRWDLSAFDSVEQVPRPEYLARLSKSDQKRLNAITNMYEPYLPFWRKKLPYTVLSGVSVLLLVLVAFSALIG
;
A
#
# COMPACT_ATOMS: atom_id res chain seq x y z
N MET A 1 -40.29 -64.43 -13.01
CA MET A 1 -40.57 -63.01 -13.27
C MET A 1 -39.28 -62.40 -13.79
N THR A 2 -38.96 -62.64 -15.07
CA THR A 2 -39.22 -61.74 -16.23
C THR A 2 -38.39 -60.46 -16.17
N ILE A 3 -37.60 -60.05 -17.15
CA ILE A 3 -37.21 -60.59 -18.47
C ILE A 3 -36.10 -59.63 -18.98
N ASP A 4 -35.13 -60.19 -19.68
CA ASP A 4 -34.33 -59.68 -20.81
C ASP A 4 -33.71 -58.27 -20.92
N LYS A 5 -32.41 -58.35 -21.26
CA LYS A 5 -31.64 -57.57 -22.24
C LYS A 5 -32.47 -56.88 -23.33
N VAL A 6 -32.08 -55.66 -23.72
CA VAL A 6 -32.05 -55.24 -25.14
C VAL A 6 -30.81 -54.38 -25.42
N ASN A 7 -30.00 -54.88 -26.35
CA ASN A 7 -28.93 -54.23 -27.10
C ASN A 7 -29.48 -53.11 -28.02
N MET A 8 -28.65 -52.12 -28.35
CA MET A 8 -28.43 -51.81 -29.77
C MET A 8 -27.09 -51.10 -30.01
N ASN A 9 -26.16 -51.85 -30.61
CA ASN A 9 -25.10 -51.31 -31.48
C ASN A 9 -25.74 -50.63 -32.69
N ILE A 10 -25.06 -49.65 -33.31
CA ILE A 10 -24.92 -49.51 -34.78
C ILE A 10 -23.95 -48.34 -35.14
N TYR A 11 -22.85 -48.75 -35.78
CA TYR A 11 -22.05 -48.17 -36.89
C TYR A 11 -21.54 -46.71 -36.92
N THR A 12 -20.21 -46.61 -36.77
CA THR A 12 -19.19 -46.06 -37.71
C THR A 12 -19.53 -44.87 -38.62
N ALA A 13 -18.67 -43.85 -38.55
CA ALA A 13 -18.11 -43.21 -39.74
C ALA A 13 -16.64 -42.80 -39.47
N GLN A 14 -15.71 -43.47 -40.17
CA GLN A 14 -14.32 -43.02 -40.33
C GLN A 14 -14.29 -41.82 -41.27
N MET A 15 -13.50 -40.80 -40.94
CA MET A 15 -12.68 -40.14 -41.95
C MET A 15 -11.27 -39.93 -41.39
N ASN A 16 -10.33 -40.47 -42.15
CA ASN A 16 -8.89 -40.49 -41.88
C ASN A 16 -8.24 -39.14 -42.20
N ASP A 17 -7.40 -38.73 -41.26
CA ASP A 17 -5.99 -38.36 -41.45
C ASP A 17 -5.65 -37.01 -42.11
N THR A 18 -5.03 -36.12 -41.33
CA THR A 18 -3.65 -35.68 -41.63
C THR A 18 -3.05 -34.91 -40.44
N ARG A 19 -2.03 -35.53 -39.82
CA ARG A 19 -0.89 -34.92 -39.10
C ARG A 19 -1.19 -33.75 -38.14
N TYR A 20 -1.47 -34.08 -36.89
CA TYR A 20 -1.08 -33.26 -35.75
C TYR A 20 -0.06 -34.04 -34.92
N SER A 21 1.16 -33.52 -34.84
CA SER A 21 2.20 -34.06 -33.96
C SER A 21 2.11 -33.26 -32.66
N PRO A 22 1.68 -33.85 -31.53
CA PRO A 22 1.63 -33.11 -30.28
C PRO A 22 3.06 -32.81 -29.81
N THR A 23 3.32 -31.55 -29.51
CA THR A 23 4.54 -31.07 -28.87
C THR A 23 4.66 -31.63 -27.45
N ALA A 24 5.89 -31.74 -26.97
CA ALA A 24 6.29 -32.43 -25.72
C ALA A 24 5.59 -31.97 -24.42
N THR A 25 4.73 -30.94 -24.46
CA THR A 25 3.99 -30.41 -23.32
C THR A 25 2.68 -31.17 -23.00
N GLU A 26 2.12 -31.93 -23.93
CA GLU A 26 0.91 -32.73 -23.63
C GLU A 26 1.20 -33.98 -22.78
N ILE A 27 2.46 -34.44 -22.76
CA ILE A 27 2.85 -35.70 -22.08
C ILE A 27 3.12 -35.48 -20.57
N GLU A 28 3.44 -34.26 -20.12
CA GLU A 28 3.61 -33.97 -18.68
C GLU A 28 2.30 -33.55 -17.98
N MET A 29 1.17 -33.59 -18.69
CA MET A 29 -0.08 -33.01 -18.23
C MET A 29 -1.08 -34.02 -17.65
N GLU A 30 -0.83 -35.33 -17.66
CA GLU A 30 -1.72 -36.32 -17.03
C GLU A 30 -1.39 -36.53 -15.54
N GLY A 31 -1.86 -35.63 -14.68
CA GLY A 31 -1.76 -35.82 -13.22
C GLY A 31 -2.02 -34.60 -12.34
N VAL A 32 -2.13 -33.40 -12.92
CA VAL A 32 -2.30 -32.13 -12.18
C VAL A 32 -3.79 -31.78 -12.08
N GLY A 33 -4.30 -31.52 -10.88
CA GLY A 33 -5.73 -31.24 -10.64
C GLY A 33 -6.22 -29.99 -11.39
N GLU A 34 -7.50 -29.95 -11.79
CA GLU A 34 -8.08 -28.82 -12.56
C GLU A 34 -7.86 -27.45 -11.91
N ASN A 35 -7.83 -27.39 -10.57
CA ASN A 35 -7.59 -26.16 -9.81
C ASN A 35 -6.13 -25.68 -9.87
N GLU A 36 -5.17 -26.59 -9.99
CA GLU A 36 -3.74 -26.27 -10.13
C GLU A 36 -3.41 -25.84 -11.57
N ARG A 37 -4.06 -26.47 -12.57
CA ARG A 37 -3.99 -26.00 -13.98
C ARG A 37 -4.52 -24.58 -14.14
N ARG A 38 -5.68 -24.25 -13.54
CA ARG A 38 -6.22 -22.89 -13.53
C ARG A 38 -5.29 -21.88 -12.84
N GLU A 39 -4.54 -22.30 -11.84
CA GLU A 39 -3.61 -21.45 -11.10
C GLU A 39 -2.34 -21.13 -11.87
N ARG A 40 -1.74 -22.14 -12.52
CA ARG A 40 -0.66 -21.89 -13.46
C ARG A 40 -1.13 -21.00 -14.61
N ALA A 41 -2.33 -21.21 -15.11
CA ALA A 41 -2.91 -20.37 -16.17
C ALA A 41 -3.17 -18.91 -15.74
N MET A 42 -3.27 -18.61 -14.44
CA MET A 42 -3.47 -17.24 -13.95
C MET A 42 -2.16 -16.54 -13.57
N SER A 43 -1.19 -17.28 -13.01
CA SER A 43 0.08 -16.72 -12.53
C SER A 43 1.16 -16.72 -13.60
N PHE A 44 1.00 -17.58 -14.62
CA PHE A 44 1.87 -17.68 -15.77
C PHE A 44 1.10 -17.44 -17.06
N PHE A 45 1.85 -17.15 -18.11
CA PHE A 45 1.39 -17.17 -19.49
C PHE A 45 1.01 -18.61 -19.91
N GLU A 46 0.34 -18.77 -21.05
CA GLU A 46 -0.01 -20.10 -21.59
C GLU A 46 1.21 -21.01 -21.77
N ASP A 47 2.37 -20.41 -22.05
CA ASP A 47 3.67 -21.09 -22.15
C ASP A 47 4.13 -21.75 -20.82
N GLY A 48 3.53 -21.39 -19.68
CA GLY A 48 3.88 -21.91 -18.35
C GLY A 48 5.20 -21.42 -17.76
N HIS A 49 6.02 -20.72 -18.55
CA HIS A 49 7.34 -20.22 -18.11
C HIS A 49 7.33 -18.75 -17.68
N LYS A 50 6.62 -17.87 -18.41
CA LYS A 50 6.62 -16.43 -18.13
C LYS A 50 5.63 -16.11 -17.01
N THR A 51 6.09 -15.38 -16.00
CA THR A 51 5.25 -14.92 -14.88
C THR A 51 4.45 -13.68 -15.24
N VAL A 52 3.23 -13.55 -14.72
CA VAL A 52 2.39 -12.37 -14.93
C VAL A 52 2.72 -11.31 -13.87
N ASP A 53 3.22 -10.16 -14.30
CA ASP A 53 3.60 -9.06 -13.42
C ASP A 53 2.45 -8.08 -13.16
N PHE A 54 1.59 -7.89 -14.17
CA PHE A 54 0.52 -6.91 -14.14
C PHE A 54 -0.68 -7.38 -14.96
N ILE A 55 -1.88 -6.96 -14.56
CA ILE A 55 -3.11 -7.21 -15.31
C ILE A 55 -3.79 -5.87 -15.63
N ILE A 56 -4.26 -5.75 -16.86
CA ILE A 56 -5.19 -4.70 -17.29
C ILE A 56 -6.52 -5.37 -17.65
N VAL A 57 -7.63 -4.78 -17.20
CA VAL A 57 -8.99 -5.32 -17.38
C VAL A 57 -9.79 -4.41 -18.29
N ASN A 58 -10.42 -5.00 -19.31
CA ASN A 58 -11.37 -4.34 -20.21
C ASN A 58 -12.77 -4.97 -20.07
N ASP A 59 -13.82 -4.21 -20.36
CA ASP A 59 -15.23 -4.64 -20.37
C ASP A 59 -15.77 -4.61 -21.80
N THR A 60 -15.99 -5.79 -22.39
CA THR A 60 -16.30 -5.95 -23.83
C THR A 60 -17.75 -5.60 -24.20
N LYS A 61 -18.61 -5.32 -23.21
CA LYS A 61 -20.04 -5.00 -23.44
C LYS A 61 -20.36 -3.52 -23.51
N LYS A 62 -19.46 -2.62 -23.09
CA LYS A 62 -19.69 -1.19 -23.31
C LYS A 62 -19.69 -0.96 -24.82
N GLU A 63 -20.59 -0.12 -25.32
CA GLU A 63 -20.50 0.35 -26.71
C GLU A 63 -19.13 1.01 -26.87
N GLU A 64 -18.19 0.26 -27.45
CA GLU A 64 -16.84 0.74 -27.66
C GLU A 64 -16.96 1.84 -28.71
N HIS A 65 -16.76 3.07 -28.27
CA HIS A 65 -16.55 4.15 -29.22
C HIS A 65 -15.31 3.76 -30.04
N GLU A 66 -15.39 3.83 -31.37
CA GLU A 66 -14.29 3.49 -32.30
C GLU A 66 -12.93 4.10 -31.87
N LYS A 67 -13.00 5.30 -31.29
CA LYS A 67 -11.87 6.02 -30.70
C LYS A 67 -11.22 5.36 -29.46
N GLN A 68 -12.01 4.71 -28.60
CA GLN A 68 -11.50 3.99 -27.43
C GLN A 68 -10.74 2.73 -27.84
N GLU A 69 -11.20 2.05 -28.88
CA GLU A 69 -10.53 0.89 -29.44
C GLU A 69 -9.22 1.28 -30.15
N GLU A 70 -9.22 2.37 -30.91
CA GLU A 70 -7.99 2.94 -31.50
C GLU A 70 -6.95 3.27 -30.41
N TYR A 71 -7.38 3.90 -29.31
CA TYR A 71 -6.49 4.23 -28.19
C TYR A 71 -5.94 2.99 -27.49
N ARG A 72 -6.73 1.92 -27.42
CA ARG A 72 -6.33 0.64 -26.84
C ARG A 72 -5.24 -0.01 -27.69
N GLN A 73 -5.49 -0.18 -28.98
CA GLN A 73 -4.57 -0.80 -29.92
C GLN A 73 -3.24 -0.04 -29.96
N TYR A 74 -3.30 1.29 -30.09
CA TYR A 74 -2.10 2.12 -30.10
C TYR A 74 -1.32 2.04 -28.78
N TYR A 75 -2.01 1.97 -27.64
CA TYR A 75 -1.34 1.81 -26.34
C TYR A 75 -0.66 0.45 -26.22
N GLU A 76 -1.33 -0.63 -26.62
CA GLU A 76 -0.80 -2.00 -26.56
C GLU A 76 0.38 -2.20 -27.51
N ASP A 77 0.33 -1.61 -28.70
CA ASP A 77 1.46 -1.61 -29.63
C ASP A 77 2.66 -0.85 -29.07
N ASN A 78 2.44 0.33 -28.46
CA ASN A 78 3.51 1.06 -27.77
C ASN A 78 4.10 0.29 -26.58
N LEU A 79 3.32 -0.57 -25.91
CA LEU A 79 3.83 -1.44 -24.85
C LEU A 79 4.70 -2.56 -25.43
N ARG A 80 4.31 -3.14 -26.57
CA ARG A 80 5.11 -4.14 -27.29
C ARG A 80 6.41 -3.56 -27.83
N GLU A 81 6.36 -2.35 -28.40
CA GLU A 81 7.55 -1.62 -28.87
C GLU A 81 8.56 -1.35 -27.76
N GLU A 82 8.09 -1.13 -26.53
CA GLU A 82 8.98 -1.01 -25.36
C GLU A 82 9.63 -2.32 -24.93
N GLY A 83 9.15 -3.45 -25.42
CA GLY A 83 9.62 -4.80 -25.11
C GLY A 83 8.78 -5.52 -24.06
N LEU A 84 7.61 -5.02 -23.67
CA LEU A 84 6.69 -5.77 -22.80
C LEU A 84 5.99 -6.87 -23.59
N GLN A 85 5.83 -8.02 -22.95
CA GLN A 85 5.11 -9.15 -23.52
C GLN A 85 3.67 -9.14 -23.02
N LEU A 86 2.74 -9.19 -23.95
CA LEU A 86 1.30 -9.09 -23.69
C LEU A 86 0.62 -10.39 -24.10
N GLU A 87 -0.27 -10.92 -23.26
CA GLU A 87 -1.14 -12.05 -23.57
C GLU A 87 -2.58 -11.68 -23.20
N GLU A 88 -3.50 -11.89 -24.14
CA GLU A 88 -4.93 -11.66 -23.93
C GLU A 88 -5.59 -12.97 -23.52
N THR A 89 -6.33 -12.93 -22.42
CA THR A 89 -7.20 -14.04 -22.00
C THR A 89 -8.63 -13.54 -21.94
N GLU A 90 -9.49 -14.12 -22.77
CA GLU A 90 -10.92 -13.91 -22.71
C GLU A 90 -11.55 -15.00 -21.84
N ASN A 91 -12.28 -14.58 -20.82
CA ASN A 91 -13.05 -15.51 -20.01
C ASN A 91 -14.47 -15.56 -20.57
N ASN A 92 -14.79 -16.59 -21.36
CA ASN A 92 -16.10 -16.75 -22.01
C ASN A 92 -17.32 -16.64 -21.07
N ALA A 93 -17.13 -16.87 -19.76
CA ALA A 93 -18.19 -16.75 -18.76
C ALA A 93 -18.37 -15.33 -18.20
N SER A 94 -17.35 -14.47 -18.32
CA SER A 94 -17.37 -13.09 -17.81
C SER A 94 -17.21 -12.09 -18.94
N ARG A 95 -17.96 -10.99 -18.92
CA ARG A 95 -17.86 -9.86 -19.88
C ARG A 95 -16.52 -9.10 -19.89
N LEU A 96 -15.50 -9.66 -19.24
CA LEU A 96 -14.22 -9.00 -18.97
C LEU A 96 -13.12 -9.67 -19.79
N ARG A 97 -12.34 -8.85 -20.49
CA ARG A 97 -11.09 -9.25 -21.13
C ARG A 97 -9.93 -8.90 -20.19
N TYR A 98 -9.03 -9.85 -19.99
CA TYR A 98 -7.84 -9.67 -19.16
C TYR A 98 -6.60 -9.64 -20.05
N LEU A 99 -5.82 -8.57 -19.95
CA LEU A 99 -4.53 -8.44 -20.60
C LEU A 99 -3.45 -8.69 -19.55
N LYS A 100 -2.74 -9.80 -19.69
CA LYS A 100 -1.59 -10.18 -18.86
C LYS A 100 -0.33 -9.51 -19.41
N ILE A 101 0.49 -8.97 -18.52
CA ILE A 101 1.73 -8.29 -18.86
C ILE A 101 2.90 -8.97 -18.18
N HIS A 102 3.93 -9.30 -18.96
CA HIS A 102 5.21 -9.79 -18.48
C HIS A 102 6.34 -8.86 -18.92
N ALA A 103 7.21 -8.49 -17.98
CA ALA A 103 8.44 -7.75 -18.27
C ALA A 103 9.63 -8.70 -18.35
N PRO A 104 10.30 -8.81 -19.53
CA PRO A 104 11.51 -9.61 -19.67
C PRO A 104 12.70 -8.95 -18.97
N TRP A 105 13.77 -9.73 -18.75
CA TRP A 105 14.99 -9.29 -18.06
C TRP A 105 15.59 -7.99 -18.62
N GLU A 106 15.61 -7.85 -19.94
CA GLU A 106 16.18 -6.68 -20.62
C GLU A 106 15.42 -5.39 -20.29
N VAL A 107 14.09 -5.47 -20.22
CA VAL A 107 13.23 -4.35 -19.85
C VAL A 107 13.40 -4.04 -18.36
N LEU A 108 13.37 -5.06 -17.50
CA LEU A 108 13.55 -4.89 -16.06
C LEU A 108 14.90 -4.25 -15.71
N SER A 109 15.98 -4.75 -16.30
CA SER A 109 17.33 -4.22 -16.08
C SER A 109 17.47 -2.77 -16.58
N ARG A 110 16.93 -2.45 -17.76
CA ARG A 110 16.93 -1.08 -18.32
C ARG A 110 16.18 -0.11 -17.41
N TYR A 111 14.98 -0.45 -16.99
CA TYR A 111 14.17 0.44 -16.16
C TYR A 111 14.63 0.48 -14.71
N ALA A 112 15.22 -0.60 -14.17
CA ALA A 112 15.83 -0.59 -12.85
C ALA A 112 16.99 0.41 -12.77
N GLU A 113 17.79 0.55 -13.83
CA GLU A 113 18.86 1.55 -13.95
C GLU A 113 18.30 2.98 -14.06
N ILE A 114 17.29 3.19 -14.91
CA ILE A 114 16.61 4.50 -15.04
C ILE A 114 16.00 4.96 -13.71
N MET A 115 15.40 4.02 -12.97
CA MET A 115 14.80 4.25 -11.65
C MET A 115 15.82 4.26 -10.51
N LYS A 116 17.10 3.97 -10.80
CA LYS A 116 18.20 3.85 -9.83
C LYS A 116 17.84 2.95 -8.64
N LEU A 117 17.19 1.82 -8.92
CA LEU A 117 16.82 0.87 -7.88
C LEU A 117 18.07 0.33 -7.20
N LYS A 118 18.12 0.42 -5.87
CA LYS A 118 19.23 -0.13 -5.10
C LYS A 118 19.10 -1.65 -5.00
N MET A 119 20.14 -2.35 -5.45
CA MET A 119 20.17 -3.81 -5.50
C MET A 119 21.39 -4.34 -4.72
N PRO A 120 21.29 -5.55 -4.14
CA PRO A 120 22.36 -6.12 -3.32
C PRO A 120 23.60 -6.45 -4.15
N MET A 121 24.75 -5.99 -3.67
CA MET A 121 26.05 -6.32 -4.22
C MET A 121 26.45 -7.76 -3.89
N LYS A 122 27.40 -8.31 -4.66
CA LYS A 122 28.10 -9.53 -4.25
C LYS A 122 28.87 -9.28 -2.97
N HIS A 123 29.01 -10.34 -2.19
CA HIS A 123 29.78 -10.33 -0.96
C HIS A 123 31.23 -9.91 -1.24
N VAL A 124 31.75 -8.96 -0.46
CA VAL A 124 33.14 -8.51 -0.52
C VAL A 124 33.80 -8.90 0.80
N GLU A 125 34.63 -9.94 0.78
CA GLU A 125 35.26 -10.56 1.96
C GLU A 125 36.11 -9.62 2.82
N ASN A 126 36.50 -8.44 2.30
CA ASN A 126 37.37 -7.48 2.98
C ASN A 126 36.67 -6.22 3.51
N ALA A 127 35.34 -6.08 3.32
CA ALA A 127 34.59 -4.89 3.76
C ALA A 127 34.09 -4.97 5.22
N GLU A 128 34.01 -6.17 5.81
CA GLU A 128 33.40 -6.45 7.12
C GLU A 128 34.17 -5.84 8.32
N ARG A 129 35.43 -5.43 8.17
CA ARG A 129 36.26 -5.02 9.34
C ARG A 129 36.03 -3.61 9.88
N VAL A 130 35.18 -2.79 9.25
CA VAL A 130 35.20 -1.35 9.50
C VAL A 130 33.91 -0.79 10.11
N ILE A 131 32.74 -1.45 9.99
CA ILE A 131 31.48 -0.79 10.37
C ILE A 131 30.44 -1.80 10.89
N LEU A 132 30.29 -1.91 12.22
CA LEU A 132 29.11 -2.32 13.03
C LEU A 132 29.24 -3.58 13.90
N ASP A 133 28.60 -3.50 15.08
CA ASP A 133 28.57 -4.49 16.18
C ASP A 133 28.20 -5.91 15.72
N GLU A 134 28.99 -6.90 16.16
CA GLU A 134 28.90 -8.33 15.81
C GLU A 134 27.61 -9.06 16.25
N ASP A 135 26.68 -8.40 16.96
CA ASP A 135 25.55 -9.04 17.66
C ASP A 135 24.18 -8.99 16.93
N ASP A 136 24.08 -8.49 15.68
CA ASP A 136 22.82 -8.54 14.92
C ASP A 136 22.82 -9.64 13.84
N PRO A 137 22.29 -10.86 14.13
CA PRO A 137 22.26 -11.99 13.18
C PRO A 137 21.42 -11.73 11.92
N PHE A 138 20.68 -10.61 11.86
CA PHE A 138 19.85 -10.23 10.72
C PHE A 138 20.53 -9.21 9.80
N CYS A 139 21.64 -8.60 10.21
CA CYS A 139 22.50 -7.80 9.36
C CYS A 139 23.46 -8.71 8.58
N LYS A 140 22.95 -9.62 7.74
CA LYS A 140 23.77 -10.16 6.66
C LYS A 140 24.03 -9.02 5.68
N GLU A 141 25.11 -8.29 5.92
CA GLU A 141 25.55 -7.09 5.22
C GLU A 141 25.47 -7.25 3.71
N ARG A 142 24.35 -6.83 3.12
CA ARG A 142 24.21 -6.69 1.68
C ARG A 142 24.30 -5.21 1.40
N PHE A 143 25.52 -4.71 1.17
CA PHE A 143 25.69 -3.37 0.61
C PHE A 143 24.82 -3.26 -0.65
N THR A 144 23.96 -2.26 -0.69
CA THR A 144 23.15 -1.98 -1.88
C THR A 144 23.65 -0.74 -2.59
N ILE A 145 23.65 -0.81 -3.92
CA ILE A 145 24.02 0.31 -4.79
C ILE A 145 22.99 0.42 -5.92
N PRO A 146 22.83 1.60 -6.53
CA PRO A 146 22.00 1.77 -7.72
C PRO A 146 22.39 0.75 -8.79
N TYR A 147 21.39 0.03 -9.29
CA TYR A 147 21.56 -0.97 -10.32
C TYR A 147 22.09 -0.33 -11.61
N SER A 148 23.10 -0.95 -12.21
CA SER A 148 23.64 -0.53 -13.51
C SER A 148 23.92 -1.75 -14.36
N ARG A 149 23.49 -1.70 -15.62
CA ARG A 149 23.61 -2.81 -16.58
C ARG A 149 25.06 -3.07 -16.96
N ASP A 150 25.86 -2.02 -17.10
CA ASP A 150 27.28 -2.12 -17.43
C ASP A 150 28.10 -2.79 -16.32
N LYS A 151 27.55 -2.82 -15.09
CA LYS A 151 28.21 -3.37 -13.90
C LYS A 151 27.43 -4.53 -13.29
N GLU A 152 26.76 -5.34 -14.11
CA GLU A 152 26.02 -6.53 -13.66
C GLU A 152 26.86 -7.48 -12.78
N TYR A 153 28.18 -7.58 -13.04
CA TYR A 153 29.11 -8.43 -12.30
C TYR A 153 29.21 -8.07 -10.80
N LEU A 154 28.87 -6.84 -10.42
CA LEU A 154 28.93 -6.31 -9.06
C LEU A 154 27.75 -6.76 -8.19
N PHE A 155 26.65 -7.20 -8.82
CA PHE A 155 25.40 -7.56 -8.15
C PHE A 155 25.31 -9.05 -7.91
N ASN A 156 24.66 -9.45 -6.80
CA ASN A 156 24.41 -10.84 -6.49
C ASN A 156 23.22 -11.38 -7.31
N ILE A 157 23.46 -11.64 -8.60
CA ILE A 157 22.46 -12.17 -9.53
C ILE A 157 22.43 -13.70 -9.39
N PRO A 158 21.28 -14.30 -9.00
CA PRO A 158 21.12 -15.76 -8.95
C PRO A 158 21.17 -16.38 -10.36
N GLU A 159 21.45 -17.68 -10.44
CA GLU A 159 21.48 -18.43 -11.70
C GLU A 159 20.16 -18.26 -12.49
N GLN A 160 19.03 -18.26 -11.78
CA GLN A 160 17.72 -17.88 -12.33
C GLN A 160 17.53 -16.36 -12.24
N LYS A 161 17.93 -15.66 -13.31
CA LYS A 161 17.86 -14.18 -13.40
C LYS A 161 16.48 -13.60 -13.05
N GLU A 162 15.41 -14.33 -13.34
CA GLU A 162 14.03 -13.90 -13.09
C GLU A 162 13.72 -13.67 -11.61
N LYS A 163 14.41 -14.38 -10.70
CA LYS A 163 14.23 -14.27 -9.24
C LYS A 163 15.03 -13.12 -8.60
N PHE A 164 15.87 -12.43 -9.37
CA PHE A 164 16.67 -11.32 -8.86
C PHE A 164 15.81 -10.14 -8.40
N PHE A 165 14.77 -9.82 -9.18
CA PHE A 165 13.79 -8.79 -8.84
C PHE A 165 12.62 -9.42 -8.10
N SER A 166 12.22 -8.84 -6.96
CA SER A 166 11.02 -9.28 -6.25
C SER A 166 9.75 -9.00 -7.07
N THR A 167 8.67 -9.75 -6.84
CA THR A 167 7.36 -9.49 -7.49
C THR A 167 6.93 -8.03 -7.32
N SER A 168 7.14 -7.45 -6.12
CA SER A 168 6.85 -6.04 -5.83
C SER A 168 7.70 -5.06 -6.64
N GLN A 169 8.99 -5.35 -6.86
CA GLN A 169 9.88 -4.54 -7.71
C GLN A 169 9.51 -4.66 -9.19
N ARG A 170 9.16 -5.86 -9.67
CA ARG A 170 8.70 -6.10 -11.05
C ARG A 170 7.42 -5.33 -11.33
N ALA A 171 6.43 -5.44 -10.45
CA ALA A 171 5.19 -4.67 -10.51
C ALA A 171 5.44 -3.15 -10.50
N LEU A 172 6.39 -2.66 -9.69
CA LEU A 172 6.76 -1.25 -9.64
C LEU A 172 7.37 -0.76 -10.98
N ILE A 173 8.24 -1.56 -11.60
CA ILE A 173 8.83 -1.24 -12.91
C ILE A 173 7.74 -1.21 -13.98
N VAL A 174 6.84 -2.19 -14.01
CA VAL A 174 5.74 -2.23 -14.98
C VAL A 174 4.80 -1.05 -14.79
N ASP A 175 4.38 -0.73 -13.55
CA ASP A 175 3.58 0.46 -13.25
C ASP A 175 4.28 1.76 -13.69
N PHE A 176 5.61 1.83 -13.53
CA PHE A 176 6.40 2.98 -13.98
C PHE A 176 6.32 3.18 -15.50
N ILE A 177 6.35 2.09 -16.28
CA ILE A 177 6.24 2.09 -17.75
C ILE A 177 4.81 2.47 -18.15
N LEU A 178 3.81 1.77 -17.60
CA LEU A 178 2.39 1.96 -17.92
C LEU A 178 1.94 3.41 -17.71
N ARG A 179 2.40 4.08 -16.65
CA ARG A 179 2.07 5.49 -16.38
C ARG A 179 2.68 6.49 -17.35
N ARG A 180 3.67 6.10 -18.15
CA ARG A 180 4.44 7.00 -19.03
C ARG A 180 4.16 6.80 -20.50
N LYS A 181 3.65 5.64 -20.92
CA LYS A 181 3.39 5.35 -22.33
C LYS A 181 2.24 6.18 -22.88
N HIS A 182 2.39 6.64 -24.11
CA HIS A 182 1.36 7.37 -24.85
C HIS A 182 0.32 6.40 -25.42
N PHE A 183 -0.92 6.85 -25.53
CA PHE A 183 -2.02 6.05 -26.10
C PHE A 183 -2.72 6.73 -27.28
N CYS A 184 -2.30 7.94 -27.65
CA CYS A 184 -2.87 8.65 -28.79
C CYS A 184 -1.81 8.85 -29.88
N PRO A 185 -2.13 8.60 -31.16
CA PRO A 185 -1.22 8.85 -32.27
C PRO A 185 -1.01 10.35 -32.54
N ARG A 186 -1.92 11.21 -32.07
CA ARG A 186 -1.78 12.66 -32.22
C ARG A 186 -0.84 13.23 -31.15
N THR A 187 0.26 13.80 -31.59
CA THR A 187 1.29 14.42 -30.73
C THR A 187 0.85 15.75 -30.10
N ASP A 188 -0.28 16.33 -30.54
CA ASP A 188 -0.78 17.62 -30.07
C ASP A 188 -1.33 17.59 -28.64
N ASP A 189 -1.84 16.42 -28.23
CA ASP A 189 -2.42 16.19 -26.92
C ASP A 189 -1.36 15.69 -25.95
N ALA A 190 -0.60 16.63 -25.40
CA ALA A 190 0.38 16.37 -24.35
C ALA A 190 -0.17 15.60 -23.13
N SER A 191 -1.50 15.61 -22.93
CA SER A 191 -2.16 14.91 -21.85
C SER A 191 -2.58 13.47 -22.18
N ALA A 192 -2.35 12.97 -23.40
CA ALA A 192 -2.77 11.64 -23.84
C ALA A 192 -1.69 10.58 -23.57
N PHE A 193 -1.41 10.34 -22.29
CA PHE A 193 -0.46 9.32 -21.84
C PHE A 193 -0.92 8.71 -20.51
N GLY A 194 -0.41 7.52 -20.23
CA GLY A 194 -0.52 6.85 -18.94
C GLY A 194 -1.80 6.04 -18.77
N ILE A 195 -1.64 4.86 -18.16
CA ILE A 195 -2.75 3.94 -17.84
C ILE A 195 -3.85 4.58 -16.98
N ASN A 196 -3.47 5.44 -16.02
CA ASN A 196 -4.44 6.09 -15.12
C ASN A 196 -5.48 6.91 -15.88
N LYS A 197 -5.08 7.55 -16.98
CA LYS A 197 -5.99 8.33 -17.81
C LYS A 197 -6.90 7.43 -18.63
N LEU A 198 -6.38 6.33 -19.18
CA LEU A 198 -7.20 5.33 -19.88
C LEU A 198 -8.25 4.70 -18.96
N VAL A 199 -7.90 4.47 -17.70
CA VAL A 199 -8.86 3.99 -16.68
C VAL A 199 -9.89 5.07 -16.33
N GLN A 200 -9.46 6.33 -16.18
CA GLN A 200 -10.36 7.46 -15.91
C GLN A 200 -11.33 7.74 -17.07
N ASP A 201 -10.85 7.64 -18.31
CA ASP A 201 -11.62 7.83 -19.55
C ASP A 201 -12.49 6.59 -19.88
N GLY A 202 -12.39 5.53 -19.08
CA GLY A 202 -13.20 4.32 -19.19
C GLY A 202 -12.82 3.35 -20.31
N VAL A 203 -11.64 3.51 -20.94
CA VAL A 203 -11.08 2.59 -21.96
C VAL A 203 -10.70 1.25 -21.32
N TYR A 204 -10.13 1.32 -20.11
CA TYR A 204 -9.90 0.16 -19.26
C TYR A 204 -10.70 0.32 -17.97
N CYS A 205 -11.11 -0.79 -17.38
CA CYS A 205 -11.85 -0.80 -16.12
C CYS A 205 -10.93 -0.77 -14.91
N ALA A 206 -9.79 -1.47 -14.98
CA ALA A 206 -8.83 -1.55 -13.88
C ALA A 206 -7.45 -1.94 -14.41
N ALA A 207 -6.42 -1.56 -13.65
CA ALA A 207 -5.05 -2.00 -13.87
C ALA A 207 -4.39 -2.23 -12.50
N TYR A 208 -3.91 -3.44 -12.24
CA TYR A 208 -3.35 -3.81 -10.94
C TYR A 208 -2.32 -4.94 -11.05
N PRO A 209 -1.32 -4.99 -10.14
CA PRO A 209 -0.42 -6.12 -10.03
C PRO A 209 -1.11 -7.33 -9.41
N LEU A 210 -0.62 -8.53 -9.74
CA LEU A 210 -1.09 -9.76 -9.13
C LEU A 210 -0.50 -9.99 -7.74
N HIS A 211 -1.23 -10.75 -6.94
CA HIS A 211 -0.77 -11.23 -5.64
C HIS A 211 -0.16 -12.63 -5.77
N ASP A 212 0.89 -12.90 -4.99
CA ASP A 212 1.52 -14.21 -4.95
C ASP A 212 0.62 -15.24 -4.23
N GLY A 213 0.19 -16.29 -4.93
CA GLY A 213 -0.53 -17.43 -4.38
C GLY A 213 -1.95 -17.15 -3.83
N LYS A 214 -2.61 -18.24 -3.41
CA LYS A 214 -3.98 -18.25 -2.84
C LYS A 214 -3.98 -18.19 -1.30
N LEU A 215 -5.13 -17.82 -0.72
CA LEU A 215 -5.39 -17.90 0.73
C LEU A 215 -6.26 -19.11 1.14
N THR A 216 -6.79 -19.86 0.16
CA THR A 216 -7.75 -20.95 0.39
C THR A 216 -7.08 -22.33 0.45
N GLU A 217 -7.84 -23.38 0.77
CA GLU A 217 -7.37 -24.77 0.80
C GLU A 217 -6.66 -25.15 -0.52
N GLY A 218 -5.41 -25.63 -0.42
CA GLY A 218 -4.52 -25.93 -1.55
C GLY A 218 -3.43 -24.88 -1.83
N ALA A 219 -3.30 -23.83 -1.02
CA ALA A 219 -2.23 -22.85 -1.17
C ALA A 219 -0.84 -23.38 -0.80
N ASP A 220 0.18 -22.97 -1.55
CA ASP A 220 1.58 -23.26 -1.23
C ASP A 220 1.94 -22.67 0.15
N PRO A 221 2.33 -23.51 1.13
CA PRO A 221 2.74 -23.05 2.47
C PRO A 221 3.89 -22.04 2.43
N ASN A 222 4.72 -22.09 1.39
CA ASN A 222 5.88 -21.22 1.23
C ASN A 222 5.56 -19.91 0.49
N SER A 223 4.30 -19.66 0.10
CA SER A 223 3.92 -18.39 -0.51
C SER A 223 4.10 -17.23 0.48
N PRO A 224 4.72 -16.10 0.07
CA PRO A 224 4.93 -14.95 0.96
C PRO A 224 3.60 -14.39 1.48
N ARG A 225 2.53 -14.47 0.68
CA ARG A 225 1.19 -14.00 1.08
C ARG A 225 0.57 -14.89 2.15
N MET A 226 0.73 -16.21 2.04
CA MET A 226 0.21 -17.16 3.03
C MET A 226 0.97 -17.02 4.35
N ASN A 227 2.29 -16.90 4.28
CA ASN A 227 3.14 -16.64 5.46
C ASN A 227 2.68 -15.37 6.20
N LEU A 228 2.49 -14.25 5.48
CA LEU A 228 2.01 -13.00 6.08
C LEU A 228 0.58 -13.12 6.65
N SER A 229 -0.30 -13.86 5.99
CA SER A 229 -1.67 -14.05 6.47
C SER A 229 -1.72 -14.82 7.79
N THR A 230 -0.92 -15.87 7.91
CA THR A 230 -0.91 -16.76 9.09
C THR A 230 -0.10 -16.20 10.25
N ASN A 231 1.06 -15.62 9.97
CA ASN A 231 1.99 -15.14 11.00
C ASN A 231 1.81 -13.68 11.42
N TRP A 232 1.05 -12.88 10.68
CA TRP A 232 0.87 -11.46 10.98
C TRP A 232 -0.59 -10.98 10.93
N ALA A 233 -1.32 -11.22 9.84
CA ALA A 233 -2.68 -10.68 9.66
C ALA A 233 -3.79 -11.46 10.37
N SER A 234 -3.44 -12.32 11.32
CA SER A 234 -4.37 -13.16 12.10
C SER A 234 -4.52 -12.63 13.53
N LEU A 235 -5.74 -12.64 14.07
CA LEU A 235 -6.03 -12.16 15.43
C LEU A 235 -5.26 -12.92 16.52
N SER A 236 -4.95 -14.20 16.28
CA SER A 236 -4.12 -15.03 17.17
C SER A 236 -2.69 -14.52 17.33
N MET A 237 -2.20 -13.74 16.36
CA MET A 237 -0.84 -13.22 16.30
C MET A 237 -0.71 -11.79 16.82
N MET A 238 -1.78 -11.20 17.38
CA MET A 238 -1.80 -9.80 17.85
C MET A 238 -0.70 -9.47 18.88
N PHE A 239 -0.29 -10.44 19.70
CA PHE A 239 0.74 -10.25 20.73
C PHE A 239 2.16 -10.59 20.26
N ARG A 240 2.35 -11.00 19.00
CA ARG A 240 3.69 -11.24 18.44
C ARG A 240 4.25 -9.96 17.83
N GLN A 241 5.57 -9.87 17.78
CA GLN A 241 6.25 -8.78 17.07
C GLN A 241 5.94 -8.84 15.58
N GLN A 242 5.78 -7.67 14.96
CA GLN A 242 5.41 -7.57 13.56
C GLN A 242 6.61 -7.88 12.64
N PRO A 243 6.47 -8.76 11.62
CA PRO A 243 7.52 -9.06 10.66
C PRO A 243 7.64 -7.96 9.58
N LEU A 244 8.19 -6.80 9.97
CA LEU A 244 8.23 -5.60 9.12
C LEU A 244 8.98 -5.80 7.79
N ASP A 245 10.01 -6.67 7.77
CA ASP A 245 10.83 -6.89 6.57
C ASP A 245 10.11 -7.77 5.53
N GLU A 246 9.27 -8.69 5.96
CA GLU A 246 8.40 -9.49 5.08
C GLU A 246 7.28 -8.61 4.50
N VAL A 247 6.68 -7.76 5.34
CA VAL A 247 5.69 -6.75 4.91
C VAL A 247 6.31 -5.80 3.89
N LYS A 248 7.55 -5.34 4.10
CA LYS A 248 8.31 -4.52 3.15
C LYS A 248 8.51 -5.25 1.82
N SER A 249 8.91 -6.51 1.87
CA SER A 249 9.23 -7.29 0.66
C SER A 249 7.98 -7.51 -0.20
N TYR A 250 6.82 -7.73 0.43
CA TYR A 250 5.56 -8.00 -0.24
C TYR A 250 4.80 -6.73 -0.67
N PHE A 251 4.54 -5.80 0.25
CA PHE A 251 3.76 -4.58 -0.02
C PHE A 251 4.59 -3.36 -0.43
N GLY A 252 5.90 -3.43 -0.23
CA GLY A 252 6.80 -2.31 -0.44
C GLY A 252 6.99 -1.43 0.79
N VAL A 253 7.96 -0.51 0.66
CA VAL A 253 8.48 0.32 1.75
C VAL A 253 7.42 1.23 2.38
N LYS A 254 6.54 1.83 1.56
CA LYS A 254 5.55 2.80 2.06
C LYS A 254 4.58 2.17 3.06
N VAL A 255 4.08 0.98 2.73
CA VAL A 255 3.16 0.23 3.59
C VAL A 255 3.89 -0.29 4.82
N ALA A 256 5.10 -0.83 4.65
CA ALA A 256 5.89 -1.30 5.78
C ALA A 256 6.25 -0.19 6.77
N LEU A 257 6.56 1.03 6.30
CA LEU A 257 6.85 2.17 7.18
C LEU A 257 5.62 2.59 8.00
N TYR A 258 4.42 2.50 7.41
CA TYR A 258 3.17 2.74 8.12
C TYR A 258 2.98 1.73 9.26
N TYR A 259 3.18 0.43 9.01
CA TYR A 259 3.06 -0.58 10.06
C TYR A 259 4.17 -0.49 11.11
N ALA A 260 5.40 -0.13 10.71
CA ALA A 260 6.48 0.16 11.64
C ALA A 260 6.12 1.32 12.58
N TRP A 261 5.51 2.38 12.05
CA TRP A 261 4.99 3.50 12.83
C TRP A 261 3.88 3.06 13.79
N LEU A 262 2.91 2.31 13.28
CA LEU A 262 1.78 1.84 14.06
C LEU A 262 2.24 0.96 15.23
N GLY A 263 3.12 0.00 14.97
CA GLY A 263 3.68 -0.89 16.00
C GLY A 263 4.45 -0.13 17.07
N PHE A 264 5.33 0.79 16.66
CA PHE A 264 6.08 1.64 17.59
C PHE A 264 5.16 2.53 18.44
N TYR A 265 4.11 3.09 17.84
CA TYR A 265 3.12 3.89 18.55
C TYR A 265 2.35 3.05 19.58
N THR A 266 1.90 1.84 19.22
CA THR A 266 1.23 0.94 20.17
C THR A 266 2.16 0.52 21.31
N ASP A 267 3.43 0.25 21.05
CA ASP A 267 4.41 -0.12 22.08
C ASP A 267 4.64 1.05 23.06
N MET A 268 4.76 2.28 22.55
CA MET A 268 4.92 3.48 23.38
C MET A 268 3.66 3.86 24.17
N LEU A 269 2.47 3.43 23.73
CA LEU A 269 1.24 3.62 24.49
C LEU A 269 1.14 2.70 25.71
N ILE A 270 1.87 1.58 25.75
CA ILE A 270 1.88 0.67 26.90
C ILE A 270 2.22 1.39 28.21
N PRO A 271 3.38 2.08 28.37
CA PRO A 271 3.69 2.81 29.60
C PRO A 271 2.68 3.92 29.91
N ALA A 272 2.17 4.62 28.89
CA ALA A 272 1.15 5.65 29.10
C ALA A 272 -0.17 5.07 29.62
N SER A 273 -0.59 3.93 29.10
CA SER A 273 -1.79 3.22 29.56
C SER A 273 -1.65 2.72 31.00
N ILE A 274 -0.47 2.23 31.39
CA ILE A 274 -0.20 1.78 32.76
C ILE A 274 -0.34 2.96 33.74
N VAL A 275 0.31 4.11 33.45
CA VAL A 275 0.21 5.30 34.30
C VAL A 275 -1.23 5.83 34.34
N GLY A 276 -1.93 5.83 33.21
CA GLY A 276 -3.34 6.22 33.14
C GLY A 276 -4.26 5.33 33.99
N LEU A 277 -4.08 4.01 33.93
CA LEU A 277 -4.83 3.07 34.77
C LEU A 277 -4.53 3.28 36.26
N ILE A 278 -3.28 3.52 36.64
CA ILE A 278 -2.91 3.83 38.03
C ILE A 278 -3.64 5.09 38.52
N CYS A 279 -3.67 6.16 37.71
CA CYS A 279 -4.38 7.39 38.06
C CYS A 279 -5.90 7.18 38.16
N PHE A 280 -6.47 6.35 37.28
CA PHE A 280 -7.89 6.01 37.30
C PHE A 280 -8.26 5.19 38.55
N PHE A 281 -7.48 4.14 38.89
CA PHE A 281 -7.72 3.35 40.10
C PHE A 281 -7.50 4.16 41.37
N TYR A 282 -6.55 5.09 41.39
CA TYR A 282 -6.40 6.05 42.48
C TYR A 282 -7.68 6.87 42.70
N GLY A 283 -8.28 7.38 41.62
CA GLY A 283 -9.56 8.09 41.68
C GLY A 283 -10.70 7.24 42.25
N ILE A 284 -10.80 5.97 41.85
CA ILE A 284 -11.80 5.03 42.38
C ILE A 284 -11.61 4.77 43.87
N ILE A 285 -10.37 4.58 44.34
CA ILE A 285 -10.10 4.31 45.76
C ILE A 285 -10.42 5.55 46.59
N MET A 286 -10.02 6.74 46.12
CA MET A 286 -10.14 7.99 46.87
C MET A 286 -11.54 8.61 46.83
N VAL A 287 -12.42 8.22 45.90
CA VAL A 287 -13.79 8.79 45.76
C VAL A 287 -14.62 8.72 47.05
N SER A 288 -14.35 7.70 47.87
CA SER A 288 -15.07 7.50 49.13
C SER A 288 -14.65 8.51 50.21
N SER A 289 -13.45 9.09 50.10
CA SER A 289 -12.85 10.01 51.08
C SER A 289 -12.90 11.48 50.63
N ASP A 290 -13.42 11.77 49.43
CA ASP A 290 -13.54 13.11 48.89
C ASP A 290 -14.62 13.92 49.62
N VAL A 291 -14.21 14.99 50.31
CA VAL A 291 -15.10 15.83 51.13
C VAL A 291 -16.20 16.51 50.30
N PRO A 292 -15.92 17.15 49.14
CA PRO A 292 -16.96 17.71 48.26
C PRO A 292 -18.00 16.67 47.81
N SER A 293 -17.58 15.50 47.35
CA SER A 293 -18.49 14.45 46.90
C SER A 293 -19.34 13.90 48.05
N GLN A 294 -18.76 13.76 49.25
CA GLN A 294 -19.53 13.38 50.45
C GLN A 294 -20.55 14.44 50.84
N GLN A 295 -20.21 15.73 50.77
CA GLN A 295 -21.13 16.83 51.07
C GLN A 295 -22.33 16.86 50.11
N ILE A 296 -22.08 16.68 48.81
CA ILE A 296 -23.14 16.62 47.78
C ILE A 296 -24.06 15.40 48.01
N CYS A 297 -23.50 14.27 48.43
CA CYS A 297 -24.26 13.05 48.69
C CYS A 297 -24.98 13.01 50.05
N ASN A 298 -24.72 13.98 50.93
CA ASN A 298 -25.31 14.00 52.27
C ASN A 298 -26.70 14.65 52.24
N HIS A 299 -27.72 13.87 52.60
CA HIS A 299 -29.13 14.31 52.60
C HIS A 299 -29.44 15.45 53.58
N THR A 300 -28.55 15.77 54.54
CA THR A 300 -28.72 16.93 55.42
C THR A 300 -28.82 18.26 54.66
N PHE A 301 -28.18 18.35 53.49
CA PHE A 301 -28.22 19.53 52.63
C PHE A 301 -29.43 19.55 51.67
N ASP A 302 -30.28 18.52 51.67
CA ASP A 302 -31.54 18.52 50.90
C ASP A 302 -32.55 19.55 51.45
N ALA A 303 -32.33 20.06 52.66
CA ALA A 303 -33.08 21.18 53.22
C ALA A 303 -32.83 22.50 52.47
N PHE A 304 -31.74 22.60 51.69
CA PHE A 304 -31.39 23.75 50.89
C PHE A 304 -31.59 23.44 49.39
N PRO A 305 -32.80 23.66 48.84
CA PRO A 305 -33.06 23.40 47.43
C PRO A 305 -32.25 24.34 46.54
N MET A 306 -31.67 23.77 45.47
CA MET A 306 -30.95 24.52 44.45
C MET A 306 -31.93 25.24 43.52
N CYS A 307 -31.51 26.41 43.04
CA CYS A 307 -32.27 27.18 42.07
C CYS A 307 -32.53 26.35 40.79
N PRO A 308 -33.70 26.54 40.14
CA PRO A 308 -33.99 25.90 38.88
C PRO A 308 -32.97 26.29 37.81
N LEU A 309 -32.59 25.33 36.96
CA LEU A 309 -31.65 25.54 35.86
C LEU A 309 -32.28 26.34 34.69
N CYS A 310 -33.59 26.58 34.73
CA CYS A 310 -34.29 27.32 33.69
C CYS A 310 -35.15 28.46 34.27
N VAL A 311 -35.29 29.53 33.49
CA VAL A 311 -36.04 30.75 33.84
C VAL A 311 -37.56 30.56 33.66
N MET A 312 -37.99 29.49 32.98
CA MET A 312 -39.42 29.22 32.78
C MET A 312 -40.10 28.88 34.11
N PRO A 313 -41.34 29.36 34.34
CA PRO A 313 -42.08 29.16 35.59
C PRO A 313 -42.46 27.69 35.87
N THR A 314 -42.21 26.79 34.93
CA THR A 314 -42.45 25.34 35.05
C THR A 314 -41.25 24.56 35.61
N CYS A 315 -40.07 25.16 35.70
CA CYS A 315 -38.91 24.50 36.32
C CYS A 315 -39.04 24.47 37.84
N LYS A 316 -38.92 23.27 38.40
CA LYS A 316 -38.95 23.05 39.85
C LYS A 316 -37.56 23.22 40.45
N PHE A 317 -37.52 23.68 41.69
CA PHE A 317 -36.35 23.55 42.55
C PHE A 317 -35.93 22.09 42.65
N TRP A 318 -34.62 21.86 42.77
CA TRP A 318 -34.06 20.50 42.80
C TRP A 318 -33.07 20.34 43.96
N ASN A 319 -32.96 19.12 44.47
CA ASN A 319 -32.09 18.80 45.60
C ASN A 319 -30.69 18.43 45.12
N ILE A 320 -29.66 18.90 45.83
CA ILE A 320 -28.25 18.69 45.47
C ILE A 320 -27.86 17.20 45.50
N SER A 321 -28.47 16.39 46.38
CA SER A 321 -28.25 14.94 46.47
C SER A 321 -28.56 14.19 45.17
N ARG A 322 -29.41 14.74 44.30
CA ARG A 322 -29.70 14.16 42.98
C ARG A 322 -28.43 14.09 42.10
N SER A 323 -27.47 15.00 42.30
CA SER A 323 -26.20 15.06 41.57
C SER A 323 -25.09 14.23 42.20
N CYS A 324 -25.36 13.48 43.28
CA CYS A 324 -24.38 12.66 43.98
C CYS A 324 -23.62 11.68 43.07
N LYS A 325 -24.33 10.98 42.16
CA LYS A 325 -23.69 10.06 41.21
C LYS A 325 -22.75 10.77 40.25
N TYR A 326 -23.15 11.94 39.77
CA TYR A 326 -22.34 12.75 38.86
C TYR A 326 -21.10 13.29 39.56
N SER A 327 -21.21 13.81 40.78
CA SER A 327 -20.07 14.28 41.58
C SER A 327 -19.03 13.17 41.81
N LYS A 328 -19.48 11.98 42.24
CA LYS A 328 -18.60 10.83 42.44
C LYS A 328 -17.91 10.40 41.14
N MET A 329 -18.63 10.39 40.02
CA MET A 329 -18.04 10.08 38.71
C MET A 329 -17.04 11.14 38.27
N SER A 330 -17.35 12.43 38.48
CA SER A 330 -16.48 13.54 38.13
C SER A 330 -15.15 13.44 38.88
N TYR A 331 -15.16 13.13 40.18
CA TYR A 331 -13.94 12.96 40.96
C TYR A 331 -13.05 11.81 40.46
N VAL A 332 -13.63 10.70 39.97
CA VAL A 332 -12.84 9.60 39.39
C VAL A 332 -11.98 10.08 38.22
N PHE A 333 -12.51 10.99 37.39
CA PHE A 333 -11.80 11.56 36.24
C PHE A 333 -11.02 12.85 36.55
N ASP A 334 -11.40 13.57 37.60
CA ASP A 334 -10.85 14.88 37.95
C ASP A 334 -10.36 14.88 39.40
N ASN A 335 -9.24 14.18 39.60
CA ASN A 335 -8.57 14.02 40.88
C ASN A 335 -7.14 14.62 40.81
N PRO A 336 -6.48 14.88 41.95
CA PRO A 336 -5.12 15.43 41.93
C PRO A 336 -4.08 14.65 41.11
N ALA A 337 -4.26 13.33 40.92
CA ALA A 337 -3.35 12.53 40.11
C ALA A 337 -3.51 12.77 38.60
N THR A 338 -4.65 13.30 38.13
CA THR A 338 -4.82 13.64 36.71
C THR A 338 -3.98 14.85 36.29
N VAL A 339 -3.68 15.77 37.22
CA VAL A 339 -2.73 16.86 37.01
C VAL A 339 -1.32 16.30 36.75
N PHE A 340 -0.89 15.32 37.56
CA PHE A 340 0.37 14.62 37.32
C PHE A 340 0.36 13.88 35.97
N PHE A 341 -0.73 13.19 35.65
CA PHE A 341 -0.89 12.51 34.36
C PHE A 341 -0.79 13.48 33.16
N ALA A 342 -1.36 14.67 33.25
CA ALA A 342 -1.27 15.68 32.19
C ALA A 342 0.17 16.15 31.93
N VAL A 343 0.96 16.35 32.99
CA VAL A 343 2.40 16.66 32.87
C VAL A 343 3.15 15.47 32.27
N PHE A 344 2.87 14.26 32.73
CA PHE A 344 3.45 13.03 32.18
C PHE A 344 3.14 12.87 30.69
N MET A 345 1.89 13.09 30.26
CA MET A 345 1.49 12.97 28.84
C MET A 345 2.18 14.01 27.95
N SER A 346 2.43 15.20 28.49
CA SER A 346 3.18 16.24 27.77
C SER A 346 4.63 15.81 27.53
N ILE A 347 5.29 15.27 28.57
CA ILE A 347 6.66 14.72 28.45
C ILE A 347 6.68 13.50 27.53
N TRP A 348 5.76 12.55 27.74
CA TRP A 348 5.63 11.34 26.93
C TRP A 348 5.49 11.67 25.45
N SER A 349 4.67 12.66 25.08
CA SER A 349 4.49 13.10 23.70
C SER A 349 5.82 13.55 23.06
N THR A 350 6.60 14.36 23.78
CA THR A 350 7.92 14.79 23.30
C THR A 350 8.91 13.62 23.17
N VAL A 351 8.96 12.73 24.15
CA VAL A 351 9.83 11.54 24.13
C VAL A 351 9.44 10.60 22.99
N TYR A 352 8.14 10.39 22.78
CA TYR A 352 7.61 9.58 21.68
C TYR A 352 8.09 10.10 20.32
N LEU A 353 7.96 11.41 20.06
CA LEU A 353 8.38 11.99 18.79
C LEU A 353 9.90 11.85 18.57
N GLU A 354 10.72 12.07 19.60
CA GLU A 354 12.18 11.93 19.48
C GLU A 354 12.61 10.47 19.31
N MET A 355 12.00 9.53 20.03
CA MET A 355 12.29 8.11 19.87
C MET A 355 11.79 7.58 18.52
N TRP A 356 10.65 8.09 18.01
CA TRP A 356 10.18 7.77 16.66
C TRP A 356 11.16 8.22 15.59
N LYS A 357 11.70 9.45 15.67
CA LYS A 357 12.73 9.92 14.73
C LYS A 357 13.94 8.99 14.70
N ARG A 358 14.41 8.54 15.88
CA ARG A 358 15.53 7.60 16.00
C ARG A 358 15.20 6.22 15.42
N TYR A 359 14.03 5.68 15.75
CA TYR A 359 13.58 4.39 15.25
C TYR A 359 13.34 4.40 13.73
N SER A 360 12.69 5.45 13.23
CA SER A 360 12.52 5.69 11.79
C SER A 360 13.87 5.77 11.08
N ALA A 361 14.85 6.51 11.63
CA ALA A 361 16.18 6.58 11.03
C ALA A 361 16.87 5.21 10.98
N LYS A 362 16.77 4.40 12.05
CA LYS A 362 17.29 3.03 12.09
C LYS A 362 16.66 2.14 11.03
N ILE A 363 15.32 2.17 10.89
CA ILE A 363 14.61 1.37 9.88
C ILE A 363 14.90 1.84 8.47
N THR A 364 14.87 3.15 8.22
CA THR A 364 15.20 3.74 6.92
C THR A 364 16.62 3.39 6.50
N PHE A 365 17.57 3.36 7.44
CA PHE A 365 18.93 2.88 7.18
C PHE A 365 18.94 1.37 6.87
N ARG A 366 18.33 0.53 7.72
CA ARG A 366 18.23 -0.93 7.52
C ARG A 366 17.56 -1.30 6.19
N TRP A 367 16.68 -0.44 5.68
CA TRP A 367 16.00 -0.64 4.41
C TRP A 367 16.68 0.01 3.21
N ASP A 368 17.87 0.59 3.40
CA ASP A 368 18.68 1.30 2.40
C ASP A 368 18.02 2.53 1.77
N LEU A 369 17.13 3.17 2.51
CA LEU A 369 16.36 4.33 2.06
C LEU A 369 17.03 5.67 2.41
N SER A 370 18.15 5.64 3.14
CA SER A 370 18.86 6.84 3.63
C SER A 370 19.34 7.79 2.53
N ALA A 371 19.68 7.24 1.36
CA ALA A 371 20.15 7.99 0.19
C ALA A 371 19.21 7.93 -1.02
N PHE A 372 17.93 7.58 -0.83
CA PHE A 372 16.92 7.72 -1.88
C PHE A 372 16.52 9.20 -1.99
N ASP A 373 17.43 9.98 -2.57
CA ASP A 373 17.34 11.43 -2.56
C ASP A 373 16.19 11.94 -3.44
N SER A 374 15.63 13.09 -3.07
CA SER A 374 14.62 13.82 -3.85
C SER A 374 15.12 14.22 -5.25
N VAL A 375 16.44 14.26 -5.42
CA VAL A 375 17.16 14.61 -6.66
C VAL A 375 17.11 13.50 -7.71
N GLU A 376 16.89 12.24 -7.31
CA GLU A 376 16.92 11.08 -8.21
C GLU A 376 15.55 10.61 -8.68
N GLN A 377 14.47 11.15 -8.11
CA GLN A 377 13.12 10.79 -8.50
C GLN A 377 12.76 11.41 -9.85
N VAL A 378 12.43 10.55 -10.83
CA VAL A 378 11.88 11.00 -12.11
C VAL A 378 10.58 11.78 -11.84
N PRO A 379 10.42 13.01 -12.38
CA PRO A 379 9.23 13.82 -12.15
C PRO A 379 7.96 13.09 -12.62
N ARG A 380 6.83 13.38 -11.96
CA ARG A 380 5.53 12.80 -12.30
C ARG A 380 5.20 13.10 -13.77
N PRO A 381 4.76 12.13 -14.57
CA PRO A 381 4.54 12.34 -16.00
C PRO A 381 3.43 13.38 -16.27
N GLU A 382 2.39 13.45 -15.43
CA GLU A 382 1.36 14.50 -15.49
C GLU A 382 1.88 15.92 -15.29
N TYR A 383 2.92 16.07 -14.46
CA TYR A 383 3.57 17.35 -14.28
C TYR A 383 4.31 17.76 -15.55
N LEU A 384 5.06 16.85 -16.15
CA LEU A 384 5.78 17.08 -17.41
C LEU A 384 4.82 17.37 -18.57
N ALA A 385 3.72 16.63 -18.67
CA ALA A 385 2.71 16.80 -19.71
C ALA A 385 2.05 18.17 -19.70
N ARG A 386 1.75 18.71 -18.51
CA ARG A 386 1.22 20.09 -18.39
C ARG A 386 2.24 21.15 -18.81
N LEU A 387 3.53 20.80 -18.80
CA LEU A 387 4.64 21.70 -19.09
C LEU A 387 5.27 21.46 -20.45
N SER A 388 4.82 20.48 -21.22
CA SER A 388 5.36 20.20 -22.56
C SER A 388 5.21 21.38 -23.51
N LYS A 389 4.13 22.17 -23.37
CA LYS A 389 3.85 23.38 -24.15
C LYS A 389 4.53 24.64 -23.60
N SER A 390 5.32 24.53 -22.52
CA SER A 390 6.02 25.66 -21.91
C SER A 390 7.47 25.71 -22.41
N ASP A 391 7.83 26.78 -23.11
CA ASP A 391 9.18 26.94 -23.69
C ASP A 391 10.25 27.26 -22.64
N GLN A 392 9.85 27.67 -21.44
CA GLN A 392 10.79 28.05 -20.38
C GLN A 392 11.40 26.81 -19.72
N LYS A 393 12.57 26.40 -20.20
CA LYS A 393 13.44 25.41 -19.54
C LYS A 393 14.62 26.11 -18.89
N ARG A 394 15.05 25.64 -17.72
CA ARG A 394 16.26 26.11 -17.04
C ARG A 394 17.16 24.92 -16.75
N LEU A 395 18.47 25.13 -16.90
CA LEU A 395 19.45 24.14 -16.49
C LEU A 395 19.43 24.04 -14.96
N ASN A 396 19.11 22.86 -14.44
CA ASN A 396 19.23 22.59 -13.02
C ASN A 396 20.70 22.30 -12.71
N ALA A 397 21.31 23.10 -11.83
CA ALA A 397 22.73 23.01 -11.49
C ALA A 397 23.13 21.68 -10.82
N ILE A 398 22.16 20.96 -10.24
CA ILE A 398 22.39 19.71 -9.53
C ILE A 398 22.24 18.51 -10.48
N THR A 399 21.15 18.44 -11.24
CA THR A 399 20.89 17.31 -12.17
C THR A 399 21.62 17.47 -13.50
N ASN A 400 22.13 18.67 -13.79
CA ASN A 400 22.70 19.05 -15.09
C ASN A 400 21.74 18.79 -16.28
N MET A 401 20.44 18.82 -16.01
CA MET A 401 19.39 18.63 -17.00
C MET A 401 18.54 19.89 -17.17
N TYR A 402 18.05 20.11 -18.39
CA TYR A 402 17.10 21.20 -18.68
C TYR A 402 15.70 20.81 -18.20
N GLU A 403 15.27 21.42 -17.10
CA GLU A 403 13.96 21.18 -16.48
C GLU A 403 12.98 22.32 -16.78
N PRO A 404 11.67 22.02 -16.91
CA PRO A 404 10.67 23.04 -17.14
C PRO A 404 10.52 23.95 -15.92
N TYR A 405 10.63 25.26 -16.12
CA TYR A 405 10.54 26.27 -15.07
C TYR A 405 9.13 26.84 -14.97
N LEU A 406 8.58 26.87 -13.75
CA LEU A 406 7.27 27.45 -13.46
C LEU A 406 7.41 28.94 -13.06
N PRO A 407 6.82 29.88 -13.82
CA PRO A 407 6.83 31.28 -13.44
C PRO A 407 6.05 31.50 -12.14
N PHE A 408 6.67 32.19 -11.18
CA PHE A 408 6.12 32.37 -9.83
C PHE A 408 4.74 33.03 -9.86
N TRP A 409 4.62 34.20 -10.49
CA TRP A 409 3.39 35.01 -10.50
C TRP A 409 2.23 34.38 -11.27
N ARG A 410 2.51 33.66 -12.36
CA ARG A 410 1.47 33.07 -13.22
C ARG A 410 0.97 31.70 -12.76
N LYS A 411 1.82 30.93 -12.07
CA LYS A 411 1.50 29.55 -11.68
C LYS A 411 1.61 29.34 -10.18
N LYS A 412 2.76 29.59 -9.56
CA LYS A 412 2.95 29.28 -8.13
C LYS A 412 2.01 30.09 -7.23
N LEU A 413 1.99 31.42 -7.39
CA LEU A 413 1.19 32.31 -6.56
C LEU A 413 -0.31 31.97 -6.54
N PRO A 414 -1.02 31.83 -7.68
CA PRO A 414 -2.45 31.52 -7.65
C PRO A 414 -2.75 30.16 -7.01
N TYR A 415 -1.93 29.13 -7.24
CA TYR A 415 -2.11 27.83 -6.57
C TYR A 415 -1.87 27.93 -5.06
N THR A 416 -0.87 28.69 -4.61
CA THR A 416 -0.63 28.89 -3.18
C THR A 416 -1.75 29.68 -2.52
N VAL A 417 -2.29 30.71 -3.18
CA VAL A 417 -3.43 31.49 -2.67
C VAL A 417 -4.68 30.60 -2.58
N LEU A 418 -4.98 29.83 -3.63
CA LEU A 418 -6.12 28.92 -3.62
C LEU A 418 -6.01 27.87 -2.50
N SER A 419 -4.86 27.23 -2.37
CA SER A 419 -4.61 26.28 -1.27
C SER A 419 -4.76 26.94 0.10
N GLY A 420 -4.25 28.17 0.26
CA GLY A 420 -4.39 28.94 1.51
C GLY A 420 -5.84 29.27 1.84
N VAL A 421 -6.62 29.71 0.85
CA VAL A 421 -8.05 30.00 1.00
C VAL A 421 -8.84 28.75 1.38
N SER A 422 -8.54 27.60 0.77
CA SER A 422 -9.20 26.33 1.13
C SER A 422 -8.91 25.91 2.57
N VAL A 423 -7.67 26.07 3.04
CA VAL A 423 -7.32 25.79 4.44
C VAL A 423 -8.01 26.78 5.38
N LEU A 424 -8.01 28.07 5.05
CA LEU A 424 -8.68 29.10 5.85
C LEU A 424 -10.19 28.85 5.93
N LEU A 425 -10.83 28.42 4.85
CA LEU A 425 -12.23 27.99 4.85
C LEU A 425 -12.46 26.85 5.84
N LEU A 426 -11.63 25.80 5.82
CA LEU A 426 -11.76 24.67 6.75
C LEU A 426 -11.59 25.11 8.22
N VAL A 427 -10.66 26.04 8.48
CA VAL A 427 -10.47 26.62 9.81
C VAL A 427 -11.70 27.42 10.24
N LEU A 428 -12.27 28.25 9.37
CA LEU A 428 -13.49 29.01 9.67
C LEU A 428 -14.69 28.10 9.92
N VAL A 429 -14.84 27.02 9.15
CA VAL A 429 -15.88 26.01 9.39
C VAL A 429 -15.70 25.37 10.77
N ALA A 430 -14.47 25.00 11.13
CA ALA A 430 -14.19 24.45 12.47
C ALA A 430 -14.50 25.45 13.59
N PHE A 431 -14.16 26.74 13.42
CA PHE A 431 -14.53 27.78 14.37
C PHE A 431 -16.05 27.99 14.45
N SER A 432 -16.76 27.96 13.31
CA SER A 432 -18.21 28.09 13.31
C SER A 432 -18.91 26.93 14.04
N ALA A 433 -18.36 25.71 13.93
CA ALA A 433 -18.84 24.53 14.66
C ALA A 433 -18.46 24.51 16.15
N LEU A 434 -17.47 25.32 16.57
CA LEU A 434 -17.16 25.54 17.98
C LEU A 434 -18.05 26.60 18.61
N ILE A 435 -18.52 27.56 17.82
CA ILE A 435 -19.35 28.69 18.27
C ILE A 435 -20.84 28.32 18.26
N GLY A 436 -21.29 27.59 17.24
CA GLY A 436 -22.66 27.07 17.13
C GLY A 436 -22.79 25.71 17.76
#